data_AF-A0A382GLM1-F1
#
_entry.id   AF-A0A382GLM1-F1
#
_cell.length_a   1.000
_cell.length_b   1.000
_cell.length_c   1.000
_cell.angle_alpha   90.00
_cell.angle_beta   90.00
_cell.angle_gamma   90.00
#
_symmetry.space_group_name_H-M   'P 1'
#
loop_
_entity.id
_entity.type
_entity.pdbx_description
1 polymer ?
#
loop_
_entity_poly.entity_id
_entity_poly.type
_entity_poly.pdbx_seq_one_letter_code
_entity_poly.pdbx_strand_id
1 'polypeptide(L)'
;VKELDFKPIDNITPELVNTHSEINIKNVEKTVNDLQFSEEKILVCGTGVSSHPEFNPRFATPSAMIQADLYITVDHHKPKKEYFTKQGNYALSLIVHPDVPKKILELNGKIFWFSPQYLKNDLPKIISGVITMDNSGLASISLASYFNAKSILLSGIKLTDSYAKFLEGEKLVFENASKNKTRIFSLDGILATKATFDEWCKF
;
A
#
# COMPACT_ATOMS: atom_id res chain seq x y z
N VAL A 1 2.74 -7.76 19.21
CA VAL A 1 1.54 -7.08 18.67
C VAL A 1 0.34 -7.84 19.21
N LYS A 2 -0.56 -7.20 19.96
CA LYS A 2 -1.84 -7.85 20.33
C LYS A 2 -2.61 -8.08 19.03
N GLU A 3 -3.05 -9.31 18.78
CA GLU A 3 -4.00 -9.61 17.70
C GLU A 3 -5.21 -8.68 17.88
N LEU A 4 -5.37 -7.75 16.94
CA LEU A 4 -6.58 -6.97 16.83
C LEU A 4 -7.59 -7.89 16.16
N ASP A 5 -8.58 -8.34 16.94
CA ASP A 5 -9.68 -9.16 16.46
C ASP A 5 -10.56 -8.30 15.55
N PHE A 6 -10.17 -8.23 14.28
CA PHE A 6 -10.71 -7.32 13.29
C PHE A 6 -11.31 -8.13 12.14
N LYS A 7 -12.61 -7.97 11.90
CA LYS A 7 -13.30 -8.58 10.75
C LYS A 7 -13.36 -7.57 9.60
N PRO A 8 -12.77 -7.86 8.42
CA PRO A 8 -12.88 -6.97 7.27
C PRO A 8 -14.33 -6.80 6.81
N ILE A 9 -14.68 -5.57 6.39
CA ILE A 9 -15.98 -5.24 5.75
C ILE A 9 -15.75 -5.20 4.24
N ASP A 10 -15.15 -6.26 3.71
CA ASP A 10 -14.90 -6.37 2.28
C ASP A 10 -16.16 -6.87 1.55
N ASN A 11 -16.48 -6.28 0.39
CA ASN A 11 -17.46 -6.85 -0.54
C ASN A 11 -16.93 -8.10 -1.27
N ILE A 12 -15.69 -8.52 -0.96
CA ILE A 12 -15.11 -9.77 -1.43
C ILE A 12 -15.61 -10.89 -0.52
N THR A 13 -16.06 -11.99 -1.10
CA THR A 13 -16.44 -13.15 -0.30
C THR A 13 -15.21 -13.75 0.39
N PRO A 14 -15.34 -14.23 1.64
CA PRO A 14 -14.25 -14.96 2.30
C PRO A 14 -13.68 -16.12 1.46
N GLU A 15 -14.53 -16.74 0.62
CA GLU A 15 -14.14 -17.78 -0.34
C GLU A 15 -13.13 -17.28 -1.37
N LEU A 16 -13.34 -16.09 -1.94
CA LEU A 16 -12.43 -15.49 -2.92
C LEU A 16 -11.11 -15.07 -2.27
N VAL A 17 -11.15 -14.52 -1.06
CA VAL A 17 -9.95 -14.20 -0.26
C VAL A 17 -9.11 -15.46 -0.02
N ASN A 18 -9.76 -16.56 0.40
CA ASN A 18 -9.09 -17.85 0.62
C ASN A 18 -8.51 -18.39 -0.70
N THR A 19 -9.31 -18.41 -1.77
CA THR A 19 -8.89 -18.92 -3.08
C THR A 19 -7.66 -18.17 -3.61
N HIS A 20 -7.69 -16.84 -3.58
CA HIS A 20 -6.57 -16.03 -4.06
C HIS A 20 -5.32 -16.22 -3.20
N SER A 21 -5.48 -16.21 -1.88
CA SER A 21 -4.35 -16.39 -0.96
C SER A 21 -3.71 -17.78 -1.07
N GLU A 22 -4.49 -18.85 -1.23
CA GLU A 22 -3.98 -20.21 -1.47
C GLU A 22 -3.24 -20.36 -2.79
N ILE A 23 -3.66 -19.64 -3.83
CA ILE A 23 -2.94 -19.61 -5.12
C ILE A 23 -1.64 -18.82 -4.97
N ASN A 24 -1.71 -17.62 -4.38
CA ASN A 24 -0.57 -16.71 -4.30
C ASN A 24 0.50 -17.21 -3.33
N ILE A 25 0.14 -17.81 -2.20
CA ILE A 25 1.11 -18.27 -1.19
C ILE A 25 2.10 -19.31 -1.72
N LYS A 26 1.68 -20.11 -2.71
CA LYS A 26 2.53 -21.10 -3.39
C LYS A 26 3.63 -20.46 -4.26
N ASN A 27 3.48 -19.18 -4.60
CA ASN A 27 4.41 -18.42 -5.44
C ASN A 27 5.25 -17.42 -4.62
N VAL A 28 5.28 -17.56 -3.29
CA VAL A 28 6.04 -16.66 -2.42
C VAL A 28 7.51 -17.07 -2.42
N GLU A 29 8.33 -16.31 -3.14
CA GLU A 29 9.79 -16.44 -3.12
C GLU A 29 10.46 -15.36 -2.26
N LYS A 30 9.87 -14.16 -2.23
CA LYS A 30 10.34 -13.00 -1.48
C LYS A 30 9.19 -12.34 -0.74
N THR A 31 9.49 -11.77 0.39
CA THR A 31 8.56 -11.03 1.25
C THR A 31 9.01 -9.58 1.35
N VAL A 32 8.15 -8.72 1.91
CA VAL A 32 8.54 -7.33 2.19
C VAL A 32 9.70 -7.22 3.19
N ASN A 33 10.08 -8.29 3.92
CA ASN A 33 11.28 -8.30 4.76
C ASN A 33 12.58 -8.33 3.95
N ASP A 34 12.52 -8.77 2.69
CA ASP A 34 13.67 -8.80 1.79
C ASP A 34 13.94 -7.43 1.14
N LEU A 35 13.10 -6.43 1.44
CA LEU A 35 13.30 -5.03 1.06
C LEU A 35 14.02 -4.29 2.18
N GLN A 36 14.92 -3.38 1.78
CA GLN A 36 15.61 -2.48 2.70
C GLN A 36 15.42 -1.04 2.24
N PHE A 37 14.91 -0.20 3.14
CA PHE A 37 14.83 1.25 2.99
C PHE A 37 15.59 1.88 4.16
N SER A 38 16.64 2.64 3.87
CA SER A 38 17.46 3.32 4.89
C SER A 38 16.93 4.71 5.23
N GLU A 39 16.03 5.22 4.40
CA GLU A 39 15.52 6.58 4.49
C GLU A 39 14.48 6.71 5.59
N GLU A 40 14.65 7.70 6.45
CA GLU A 40 13.68 8.04 7.49
C GLU A 40 12.42 8.71 6.94
N LYS A 41 12.42 9.06 5.64
CA LYS A 41 11.36 9.84 4.99
C LYS A 41 10.88 9.15 3.73
N ILE A 42 9.57 8.89 3.66
CA ILE A 42 8.94 8.20 2.53
C ILE A 42 7.85 9.08 1.92
N LEU A 43 8.00 9.39 0.64
CA LEU A 43 6.94 10.02 -0.16
C LEU A 43 6.10 8.92 -0.83
N VAL A 44 4.78 8.98 -0.61
CA VAL A 44 3.78 8.04 -1.11
C VAL A 44 2.87 8.73 -2.11
N CYS A 45 2.76 8.17 -3.32
CA CYS A 45 1.92 8.70 -4.39
C CYS A 45 0.74 7.79 -4.75
N GLY A 46 -0.44 8.39 -4.89
CA GLY A 46 -1.65 7.75 -5.39
C GLY A 46 -2.36 8.58 -6.46
N THR A 47 -3.52 8.13 -6.93
CA THR A 47 -4.21 8.70 -8.11
C THR A 47 -5.17 9.84 -7.83
N GLY A 48 -5.24 10.35 -6.61
CA GLY A 48 -6.16 11.42 -6.22
C GLY A 48 -5.84 12.80 -6.80
N VAL A 49 -4.76 12.92 -7.59
CA VAL A 49 -4.37 14.12 -8.33
C VAL A 49 -4.01 13.75 -9.77
N SER A 50 -4.24 14.68 -10.71
CA SER A 50 -3.90 14.50 -12.12
C SER A 50 -2.40 14.66 -12.41
N SER A 51 -1.69 15.35 -11.52
CA SER A 51 -0.24 15.50 -11.59
C SER A 51 0.35 15.56 -10.17
N HIS A 52 1.54 14.98 -10.05
CA HIS A 52 2.39 15.10 -8.87
C HIS A 52 3.48 16.16 -9.15
N PRO A 53 3.96 16.89 -8.12
CA PRO A 53 5.20 17.66 -8.25
C PRO A 53 6.36 16.79 -8.75
N GLU A 54 7.38 17.40 -9.37
CA GLU A 54 8.56 16.68 -9.88
C GLU A 54 9.43 16.16 -8.72
N PHE A 55 9.08 14.99 -8.23
CA PHE A 55 9.85 14.23 -7.26
C PHE A 55 9.92 12.75 -7.66
N ASN A 56 10.88 12.03 -7.10
CA ASN A 56 10.96 10.58 -7.22
C ASN A 56 10.34 9.97 -5.95
N PRO A 57 9.06 9.56 -5.96
CA PRO A 57 8.48 8.95 -4.78
C PRO A 57 9.15 7.60 -4.51
N ARG A 58 9.26 7.24 -3.22
CA ARG A 58 9.69 5.88 -2.89
C ARG A 58 8.56 4.91 -3.20
N PHE A 59 7.35 5.26 -2.76
CA PHE A 59 6.18 4.40 -2.87
C PHE A 59 5.15 5.02 -3.78
N ALA A 60 4.55 4.18 -4.62
CA ALA A 60 3.39 4.58 -5.42
C ALA A 60 2.38 3.44 -5.56
N THR A 61 1.12 3.78 -5.79
CA THR A 61 0.18 2.79 -6.34
C THR A 61 0.49 2.60 -7.84
N PRO A 62 0.32 1.39 -8.40
CA PRO A 62 0.55 1.16 -9.84
C PRO A 62 -0.22 2.15 -10.73
N SER A 63 -1.46 2.45 -10.32
CA SER A 63 -2.35 3.39 -11.00
C SER A 63 -1.89 4.85 -10.98
N ALA A 64 -0.93 5.25 -10.13
CA ALA A 64 -0.37 6.61 -10.11
C ALA A 64 0.50 6.91 -11.34
N MET A 65 0.93 5.88 -12.08
CA MET A 65 1.67 6.02 -13.35
C MET A 65 2.99 6.78 -13.26
N ILE A 66 3.53 6.94 -12.06
CA ILE A 66 4.82 7.58 -11.76
C ILE A 66 5.92 6.53 -11.55
N GLN A 67 7.18 6.89 -11.82
CA GLN A 67 8.30 6.03 -11.44
C GLN A 67 8.44 6.02 -9.92
N ALA A 68 8.57 4.85 -9.32
CA ALA A 68 8.78 4.69 -7.89
C ALA A 68 9.76 3.53 -7.61
N ASP A 69 10.32 3.50 -6.41
CA ASP A 69 11.20 2.42 -5.97
C ASP A 69 10.42 1.15 -5.62
N LEU A 70 9.18 1.32 -5.16
CA LEU A 70 8.24 0.25 -4.82
C LEU A 70 6.81 0.63 -5.22
N TYR A 71 6.14 -0.27 -5.94
CA TYR A 71 4.73 -0.20 -6.23
C TYR A 71 3.92 -1.07 -5.28
N ILE A 72 2.87 -0.53 -4.65
CA ILE A 72 2.07 -1.28 -3.66
C ILE A 72 0.69 -1.55 -4.22
N THR A 73 0.23 -2.81 -4.16
CA THR A 73 -1.13 -3.16 -4.55
C THR A 73 -1.79 -4.20 -3.64
N VAL A 74 -3.08 -4.00 -3.43
CA VAL A 74 -4.00 -4.92 -2.74
C VAL A 74 -5.21 -5.24 -3.61
N ASP A 75 -5.08 -5.05 -4.93
CA ASP A 75 -6.20 -5.12 -5.87
C ASP A 75 -6.69 -6.56 -6.03
N HIS A 76 -7.95 -6.79 -5.66
CA HIS A 76 -8.57 -8.13 -5.66
C HIS A 76 -9.32 -8.41 -6.98
N HIS A 77 -9.25 -7.51 -7.94
CA HIS A 77 -9.79 -7.64 -9.28
C HIS A 77 -8.67 -7.94 -10.30
N LYS A 78 -9.04 -8.43 -11.49
CA LYS A 78 -8.08 -8.59 -12.60
C LYS A 78 -7.30 -7.29 -12.84
N PRO A 79 -5.99 -7.37 -13.14
CA PRO A 79 -5.18 -6.17 -13.36
C PRO A 79 -5.71 -5.42 -14.58
N LYS A 80 -5.96 -4.12 -14.41
CA LYS A 80 -6.24 -3.24 -15.54
C LYS A 80 -4.93 -2.97 -16.27
N LYS A 81 -4.92 -3.20 -17.58
CA LYS A 81 -3.70 -3.05 -18.42
C LYS A 81 -3.07 -1.66 -18.28
N GLU A 82 -3.89 -0.65 -18.06
CA GLU A 82 -3.44 0.73 -17.93
C GLU A 82 -2.68 1.03 -16.63
N TYR A 83 -2.81 0.25 -15.56
CA TYR A 83 -2.16 0.52 -14.26
C TYR A 83 -0.84 -0.24 -14.06
N PHE A 84 -0.66 -1.37 -14.75
CA PHE A 84 0.55 -2.19 -14.66
C PHE A 84 1.38 -2.01 -15.94
N THR A 85 2.14 -0.92 -15.98
CA THR A 85 2.88 -0.50 -17.19
C THR A 85 4.38 -0.27 -16.96
N LYS A 86 4.83 -0.30 -15.70
CA LYS A 86 6.21 0.00 -15.32
C LYS A 86 6.94 -1.29 -14.95
N GLN A 87 8.25 -1.31 -15.16
CA GLN A 87 9.12 -2.29 -14.54
C GLN A 87 9.52 -1.78 -13.15
N GLY A 88 9.66 -2.66 -12.15
CA GLY A 88 10.09 -2.26 -10.82
C GLY A 88 9.87 -3.33 -9.76
N ASN A 89 10.01 -2.93 -8.50
CA ASN A 89 9.64 -3.76 -7.35
C ASN A 89 8.18 -3.54 -7.01
N TYR A 90 7.48 -4.61 -6.66
CA TYR A 90 6.06 -4.59 -6.30
C TYR A 90 5.85 -5.27 -4.95
N ALA A 91 5.19 -4.59 -4.02
CA ALA A 91 4.69 -5.18 -2.79
C ALA A 91 3.22 -5.58 -2.96
N LEU A 92 2.94 -6.87 -2.84
CA LEU A 92 1.61 -7.45 -3.08
C LEU A 92 1.06 -8.04 -1.79
N SER A 93 -0.20 -7.72 -1.50
CA SER A 93 -0.96 -8.48 -0.52
C SER A 93 -1.26 -9.89 -1.06
N LEU A 94 -1.22 -10.91 -0.21
CA LEU A 94 -1.59 -12.27 -0.58
C LEU A 94 -2.99 -12.41 -1.20
N ILE A 95 -3.90 -11.46 -0.95
CA ILE A 95 -5.27 -11.52 -1.45
C ILE A 95 -5.44 -10.95 -2.86
N VAL A 96 -4.38 -10.40 -3.47
CA VAL A 96 -4.53 -9.83 -4.82
C VAL A 96 -5.00 -10.87 -5.83
N HIS A 97 -5.68 -10.43 -6.89
CA HIS A 97 -6.10 -11.34 -7.94
C HIS A 97 -4.88 -12.09 -8.54
N PRO A 98 -4.92 -13.43 -8.75
CA PRO A 98 -3.79 -14.21 -9.26
C PRO A 98 -3.23 -13.80 -10.63
N ASP A 99 -3.94 -12.96 -11.37
CA ASP A 99 -3.46 -12.39 -12.64
C ASP A 99 -2.58 -11.15 -12.44
N VAL A 100 -2.67 -10.46 -11.29
CA VAL A 100 -1.78 -9.34 -10.92
C VAL A 100 -0.31 -9.76 -10.90
N PRO A 101 0.12 -10.81 -10.17
CA PRO A 101 1.51 -11.24 -10.18
C PRO A 101 1.96 -11.70 -11.57
N LYS A 102 1.11 -12.40 -12.35
CA LYS A 102 1.42 -12.77 -13.74
C LYS A 102 1.73 -11.53 -14.57
N LYS A 103 0.89 -10.49 -14.47
CA LYS A 103 1.09 -9.26 -15.21
C LYS A 103 2.38 -8.53 -14.82
N ILE A 104 2.75 -8.54 -13.55
CA ILE A 104 3.99 -7.93 -13.06
C ILE A 104 5.21 -8.69 -13.59
N LEU A 105 5.16 -10.02 -13.63
CA LEU A 105 6.24 -10.84 -14.18
C LEU A 105 6.42 -10.63 -15.69
N GLU A 106 5.34 -10.45 -16.46
CA GLU A 106 5.41 -10.06 -17.88
C GLU A 106 6.16 -8.73 -18.11
N LEU A 107 6.17 -7.85 -17.11
CA LEU A 107 6.87 -6.56 -17.14
C LEU A 107 8.31 -6.64 -16.62
N ASN A 108 8.83 -7.85 -16.37
CA ASN A 108 10.10 -8.08 -15.69
C ASN A 108 10.18 -7.42 -14.30
N GLY A 109 9.02 -7.30 -13.63
CA GLY A 109 8.92 -6.79 -12.26
C GLY A 109 9.32 -7.83 -11.22
N LYS A 110 9.74 -7.37 -10.04
CA LYS A 110 10.04 -8.20 -8.88
C LYS A 110 8.91 -8.12 -7.88
N ILE A 111 8.50 -9.25 -7.32
CA ILE A 111 7.38 -9.33 -6.38
C ILE A 111 7.89 -9.60 -4.97
N PHE A 112 7.34 -8.87 -4.01
CA PHE A 112 7.60 -8.99 -2.58
C PHE A 112 6.26 -9.10 -1.86
N TRP A 113 6.04 -10.22 -1.19
CA TRP A 113 4.73 -10.54 -0.62
C TRP A 113 4.58 -10.03 0.82
N PHE A 114 3.35 -9.65 1.15
CA PHE A 114 2.89 -9.47 2.52
C PHE A 114 1.48 -10.04 2.68
N SER A 115 1.03 -10.22 3.93
CA SER A 115 -0.29 -10.73 4.26
C SER A 115 -1.13 -9.67 4.95
N PRO A 116 -2.45 -9.60 4.70
CA PRO A 116 -3.37 -8.91 5.60
C PRO A 116 -3.28 -9.47 7.02
N GLN A 117 -3.60 -8.65 8.03
CA GLN A 117 -3.45 -9.08 9.43
C GLN A 117 -4.36 -10.25 9.83
N TYR A 118 -5.49 -10.45 9.15
CA TYR A 118 -6.49 -11.45 9.51
C TYR A 118 -6.21 -12.85 8.94
N LEU A 119 -5.31 -12.98 7.96
CA LEU A 119 -4.95 -14.29 7.40
C LEU A 119 -3.93 -14.99 8.28
N LYS A 120 -4.17 -16.27 8.59
CA LYS A 120 -3.25 -17.12 9.36
C LYS A 120 -2.17 -17.69 8.43
N ASN A 121 -0.94 -17.17 8.55
CA ASN A 121 0.28 -17.59 7.86
C ASN A 121 1.48 -16.83 8.46
N ASP A 122 2.70 -17.18 8.07
CA ASP A 122 3.93 -16.60 8.64
C ASP A 122 4.46 -15.38 7.88
N LEU A 123 3.74 -14.88 6.86
CA LEU A 123 4.20 -13.71 6.11
C LEU A 123 4.04 -12.41 6.92
N PRO A 124 4.85 -11.38 6.61
CA PRO A 124 4.74 -10.07 7.24
C PRO A 124 3.31 -9.53 7.18
N LYS A 125 2.79 -9.09 8.33
CA LYS A 125 1.41 -8.61 8.46
C LYS A 125 1.33 -7.11 8.26
N ILE A 126 0.58 -6.68 7.24
CA ILE A 126 0.37 -5.28 6.90
C ILE A 126 -1.11 -4.93 7.02
N ILE A 127 -1.38 -3.83 7.71
CA ILE A 127 -2.72 -3.31 7.91
C ILE A 127 -3.10 -2.45 6.71
N SER A 128 -4.03 -2.90 5.88
CA SER A 128 -4.49 -2.13 4.71
C SER A 128 -5.82 -1.41 4.95
N GLY A 129 -6.24 -1.29 6.22
CA GLY A 129 -7.53 -0.75 6.63
C GLY A 129 -8.58 -1.83 6.92
N VAL A 130 -9.84 -1.39 7.02
CA VAL A 130 -11.04 -2.22 7.28
C VAL A 130 -11.50 -2.93 6.01
N ILE A 131 -11.56 -2.16 4.93
CA ILE A 131 -11.81 -2.65 3.57
C ILE A 131 -10.43 -2.78 2.94
N THR A 132 -9.99 -4.01 2.68
CA THR A 132 -8.65 -4.30 2.19
C THR A 132 -8.56 -4.29 0.67
N MET A 133 -9.68 -4.46 -0.04
CA MET A 133 -9.72 -4.37 -1.50
C MET A 133 -9.46 -2.95 -2.02
N ASP A 134 -8.67 -2.81 -3.09
CA ASP A 134 -8.40 -1.55 -3.81
C ASP A 134 -7.80 -0.43 -2.95
N ASN A 135 -7.40 -0.75 -1.72
CA ASN A 135 -6.94 0.20 -0.71
C ASN A 135 -5.41 0.32 -0.69
N SER A 136 -4.83 0.36 -1.89
CA SER A 136 -3.39 0.41 -2.10
C SER A 136 -2.76 1.65 -1.45
N GLY A 137 -3.54 2.73 -1.28
CA GLY A 137 -3.11 3.93 -0.57
C GLY A 137 -2.86 3.71 0.93
N LEU A 138 -3.82 3.16 1.68
CA LEU A 138 -3.62 2.86 3.10
C LEU A 138 -2.58 1.75 3.32
N ALA A 139 -2.52 0.75 2.42
CA ALA A 139 -1.47 -0.27 2.43
C ALA A 139 -0.07 0.35 2.29
N SER A 140 0.09 1.36 1.42
CA SER A 140 1.37 2.06 1.23
C SER A 140 1.81 2.80 2.49
N ILE A 141 0.89 3.45 3.21
CA ILE A 141 1.17 4.12 4.49
C ILE A 141 1.63 3.11 5.54
N SER A 142 0.92 1.99 5.66
CA SER A 142 1.29 0.93 6.59
C SER A 142 2.64 0.29 6.28
N LEU A 143 2.96 0.07 5.00
CA LEU A 143 4.28 -0.40 4.61
C LEU A 143 5.37 0.62 4.95
N ALA A 144 5.13 1.91 4.73
CA ALA A 144 6.11 2.94 5.06
C ALA A 144 6.42 2.97 6.57
N SER A 145 5.37 2.85 7.39
CA SER A 145 5.49 2.68 8.83
C SER A 145 6.19 1.37 9.22
N TYR A 146 5.89 0.26 8.52
CA TYR A 146 6.53 -1.03 8.72
C TYR A 146 8.05 -0.97 8.50
N PHE A 147 8.49 -0.20 7.50
CA PHE A 147 9.91 0.09 7.24
C PHE A 147 10.50 1.16 8.16
N ASN A 148 9.84 1.49 9.27
CA ASN A 148 10.31 2.44 10.29
C ASN A 148 10.50 3.89 9.81
N ALA A 149 9.82 4.30 8.73
CA ALA A 149 9.83 5.69 8.30
C ALA A 149 9.39 6.60 9.46
N LYS A 150 10.16 7.65 9.71
CA LYS A 150 9.84 8.68 10.71
C LYS A 150 8.82 9.67 10.19
N SER A 151 8.83 9.92 8.88
CA SER A 151 7.95 10.88 8.23
C SER A 151 7.44 10.37 6.89
N ILE A 152 6.13 10.49 6.67
CA ILE A 152 5.47 10.14 5.42
C ILE A 152 4.84 11.41 4.84
N LEU A 153 5.07 11.67 3.54
CA LEU A 153 4.32 12.68 2.80
C LEU A 153 3.40 12.01 1.79
N LEU A 154 2.13 12.40 1.79
CA LEU A 154 1.11 11.88 0.88
C LEU A 154 0.88 12.86 -0.28
N SER A 155 0.90 12.32 -1.49
CA SER A 155 0.51 13.02 -2.71
C SER A 155 -0.55 12.20 -3.44
N GLY A 156 -1.75 12.74 -3.63
CA GLY A 156 -2.83 12.01 -4.32
C GLY A 156 -3.43 10.84 -3.54
N ILE A 157 -3.25 10.79 -2.22
CA ILE A 157 -3.95 9.86 -1.32
C ILE A 157 -4.94 10.71 -0.52
N LYS A 158 -6.23 10.66 -0.90
CA LYS A 158 -7.27 11.58 -0.35
C LYS A 158 -8.43 10.88 0.35
N LEU A 159 -8.72 9.64 -0.04
CA LEU A 159 -9.91 8.88 0.38
C LEU A 159 -11.23 9.68 0.27
N THR A 160 -11.39 10.44 -0.82
CA THR A 160 -12.63 11.16 -1.13
C THR A 160 -13.47 10.40 -2.16
N ASP A 161 -14.72 10.83 -2.37
CA ASP A 161 -15.62 10.30 -3.39
C ASP A 161 -15.80 8.78 -3.26
N SER A 162 -15.58 8.03 -4.33
CA SER A 162 -15.64 6.55 -4.34
C SER A 162 -14.66 5.87 -3.37
N TYR A 163 -13.63 6.58 -2.89
CA TYR A 163 -12.67 6.11 -1.91
C TYR A 163 -13.04 6.48 -0.46
N ALA A 164 -14.11 7.25 -0.22
CA ALA A 164 -14.57 7.60 1.12
C ALA A 164 -14.94 6.39 1.98
N LYS A 165 -15.32 5.27 1.34
CA LYS A 165 -15.53 3.97 2.00
C LYS A 165 -14.32 3.48 2.81
N PHE A 166 -13.12 3.94 2.48
CA PHE A 166 -11.89 3.53 3.16
C PHE A 166 -11.57 4.34 4.43
N LEU A 167 -12.29 5.44 4.69
CA LEU A 167 -12.08 6.28 5.88
C LEU A 167 -12.30 5.52 7.19
N GLU A 168 -13.20 4.54 7.21
CA GLU A 168 -13.40 3.70 8.41
C GLU A 168 -12.12 2.93 8.80
N GLY A 169 -11.33 2.52 7.80
CA GLY A 169 -10.06 1.83 7.98
C GLY A 169 -8.85 2.73 8.16
N GLU A 170 -8.98 4.03 7.87
CA GLU A 170 -7.88 4.99 7.93
C GLU A 170 -7.36 5.16 9.37
N LYS A 171 -8.28 5.34 10.33
CA LYS A 171 -7.94 5.48 11.75
C LYS A 171 -7.05 4.36 12.25
N LEU A 172 -7.32 3.11 11.86
CA LEU A 172 -6.54 1.95 12.27
C LEU A 172 -5.09 2.04 11.75
N VAL A 173 -4.92 2.46 10.51
CA VAL A 173 -3.60 2.63 9.87
C VAL A 173 -2.84 3.79 10.52
N PHE A 174 -3.50 4.91 10.76
CA PHE A 174 -2.89 6.10 11.37
C PHE A 174 -2.49 5.87 12.83
N GLU A 175 -3.32 5.17 13.60
CA GLU A 175 -2.97 4.76 14.96
C GLU A 175 -1.75 3.83 14.99
N ASN A 176 -1.66 2.89 14.04
CA ASN A 176 -0.50 2.00 13.92
C ASN A 176 0.77 2.77 13.52
N ALA A 177 0.67 3.70 12.57
CA ALA A 177 1.77 4.60 12.21
C ALA A 177 2.24 5.44 13.40
N SER A 178 1.30 6.01 14.17
CA SER A 178 1.61 6.78 15.38
C SER A 178 2.33 5.93 16.44
N LYS A 179 1.90 4.68 16.67
CA LYS A 179 2.58 3.73 17.58
C LYS A 179 4.03 3.46 17.16
N ASN A 180 4.31 3.45 15.85
CA ASN A 180 5.65 3.32 15.29
C ASN A 180 6.44 4.65 15.24
N LYS A 181 5.88 5.72 15.83
CA LYS A 181 6.45 7.08 15.86
C LYS A 181 6.61 7.68 14.45
N THR A 182 5.76 7.27 13.51
CA THR A 182 5.70 7.81 12.15
C THR A 182 4.73 8.99 12.11
N ARG A 183 5.20 10.14 11.61
CA ARG A 183 4.36 11.31 11.33
C ARG A 183 3.88 11.25 9.89
N ILE A 184 2.62 11.61 9.66
CA ILE A 184 2.01 11.62 8.33
C ILE A 184 1.64 13.06 7.97
N PHE A 185 2.02 13.48 6.77
CA PHE A 185 1.72 14.77 6.16
C PHE A 185 1.03 14.56 4.83
N SER A 186 0.28 15.55 4.35
CA SER A 186 -0.30 15.52 3.00
C SER A 186 -0.10 16.85 2.29
N LEU A 187 0.04 16.83 0.96
CA LEU A 187 0.20 18.07 0.19
C LEU A 187 -1.09 18.91 0.18
N ASP A 188 -2.25 18.26 0.21
CA ASP A 188 -3.56 18.92 0.14
C ASP A 188 -4.15 19.26 1.51
N GLY A 189 -3.71 18.59 2.58
CA GLY A 189 -4.24 18.76 3.92
C GLY A 189 -5.53 17.99 4.19
N ILE A 190 -5.94 17.06 3.32
CA ILE A 190 -7.22 16.36 3.42
C ILE A 190 -7.16 15.22 4.45
N LEU A 191 -6.17 14.33 4.31
CA LEU A 191 -6.04 13.16 5.21
C LEU A 191 -5.10 13.39 6.39
N ALA A 192 -4.18 14.34 6.28
CA ALA A 192 -3.13 14.55 7.26
C ALA A 192 -2.68 16.00 7.29
N THR A 193 -1.87 16.38 8.29
CA THR A 193 -1.34 17.74 8.42
C THR A 193 -0.74 18.22 7.11
N LYS A 194 -1.19 19.39 6.65
CA LYS A 194 -0.72 19.97 5.41
C LYS A 194 0.76 20.34 5.51
N ALA A 195 1.56 19.93 4.52
CA ALA A 195 2.93 20.39 4.34
C ALA A 195 3.28 20.40 2.86
N THR A 196 4.05 21.40 2.42
CA THR A 196 4.73 21.36 1.12
C THR A 196 5.87 20.33 1.14
N PHE A 197 6.36 19.95 -0.04
CA PHE A 197 7.52 19.06 -0.14
C PHE A 197 8.75 19.67 0.56
N ASP A 198 9.03 20.95 0.35
CA ASP A 198 10.18 21.64 0.94
C ASP A 198 10.09 21.75 2.47
N GLU A 199 8.89 21.98 3.01
CA GLU A 199 8.66 21.96 4.45
C GLU A 199 8.89 20.55 5.01
N TRP A 200 8.31 19.54 4.36
CA TRP A 200 8.47 18.13 4.73
C TRP A 200 9.94 17.67 4.73
N CYS A 201 10.72 18.12 3.75
CA CYS A 201 12.15 17.86 3.67
C CYS A 201 12.95 18.43 4.86
N LYS A 202 12.42 19.42 5.59
CA LYS A 202 13.08 20.04 6.77
C LYS A 202 12.72 19.39 8.11
N PHE A 203 11.66 18.58 8.19
CA PHE A 203 11.22 17.90 9.42
C PHE A 203 12.14 16.75 9.87
#